data_AF-A0A1Y0V1M4-F1
#
_entry.id   AF-A0A1Y0V1M4-F1
#
_cell.length_a   1.000
_cell.length_b   1.000
_cell.length_c   1.000
_cell.angle_alpha   90.00
_cell.angle_beta   90.00
_cell.angle_gamma   90.00
#
_symmetry.space_group_name_H-M   'P 1'
#
loop_
_entity.id
_entity.type
_entity.pdbx_description
1 polymer ?
#
loop_
_entity_poly.entity_id
_entity_poly.type
_entity_poly.pdbx_seq_one_letter_code
_entity_poly.pdbx_strand_id
1 'polypeptide(L)'
;MAELSPSSSVRVSARRILVLDLLAGYVDALGFVYLGGLFASAMTGNTTHLAAALVGGIWPHAFMLLGILGTFFVVAMLATLARLRWQAAIGIACVGVLLGATQIAMLTPWHRTLALVLLPALMAVQGETIARFSGTAIQTIVITSNLLK
;
A
#
# COMPACT_ATOMS: atom_id res chain seq x y z
N MET A 1 -1.09 33.19 -11.20
CA MET A 1 -0.54 31.92 -10.69
C MET A 1 0.70 32.27 -9.89
N ALA A 2 0.64 32.23 -8.56
CA ALA A 2 1.78 32.57 -7.72
C ALA A 2 2.73 31.37 -7.69
N GLU A 3 3.92 31.52 -8.28
CA GLU A 3 4.97 30.52 -8.18
C GLU A 3 5.45 30.42 -6.73
N LEU A 4 5.17 29.29 -6.10
CA LEU A 4 5.60 28.95 -4.75
C LEU A 4 7.12 28.88 -4.71
N SER A 5 7.75 29.59 -3.77
CA SER A 5 9.20 29.52 -3.59
C SER A 5 9.66 28.07 -3.33
N PRO A 6 10.82 27.64 -3.83
CA PRO A 6 11.24 26.23 -3.80
C PRO A 6 11.23 25.60 -2.40
N SER A 7 11.47 26.38 -1.34
CA SER A 7 11.44 25.92 0.05
C SER A 7 10.02 25.60 0.57
N SER A 8 8.99 26.27 0.06
CA SER A 8 7.60 26.01 0.41
C SER A 8 7.09 24.69 -0.19
N SER A 9 7.54 24.33 -1.39
CA SER A 9 7.22 23.08 -2.08
C SER A 9 7.79 21.85 -1.36
N VAL A 10 9.04 21.94 -0.88
CA VAL A 10 9.70 20.86 -0.12
C VAL A 10 8.96 20.59 1.19
N ARG A 11 8.59 21.63 1.94
CA ARG A 11 7.88 21.49 3.22
C ARG A 11 6.51 20.82 3.06
N VAL A 12 5.75 21.20 2.03
CA VAL A 12 4.44 20.61 1.74
C VAL A 12 4.58 19.14 1.33
N SER A 13 5.58 18.83 0.50
CA SER A 13 5.87 17.46 0.06
C SER A 13 6.32 16.57 1.23
N ALA A 14 7.25 17.05 2.06
CA ALA A 14 7.70 16.35 3.26
C ALA A 14 6.54 16.04 4.21
N ARG A 15 5.64 17.01 4.44
CA ARG A 15 4.45 16.81 5.27
C ARG A 15 3.53 15.72 4.70
N ARG A 16 3.33 15.70 3.37
CA ARG A 16 2.49 14.68 2.72
C ARG A 16 3.11 13.28 2.86
N ILE A 17 4.41 13.15 2.60
CA ILE A 17 5.12 11.89 2.75
C ILE A 17 5.01 11.38 4.19
N LEU A 18 5.28 12.24 5.17
CA LEU A 18 5.21 11.88 6.58
C LEU A 18 3.82 11.38 6.99
N VAL A 19 2.75 12.05 6.55
CA VAL A 19 1.38 11.61 6.84
C VAL A 19 1.05 10.26 6.19
N LEU A 20 1.48 10.06 4.94
CA LEU A 20 1.22 8.81 4.21
C LEU A 20 2.03 7.64 4.77
N ASP A 21 3.27 7.88 5.17
CA ASP A 21 4.14 6.90 5.82
C ASP A 21 3.63 6.50 7.21
N LEU A 22 3.18 7.47 8.02
CA LEU A 22 2.49 7.18 9.28
C LEU A 22 1.24 6.33 9.07
N LEU A 23 0.47 6.61 8.01
CA LEU A 23 -0.70 5.82 7.65
C LEU A 23 -0.31 4.40 7.22
N ALA A 24 0.75 4.24 6.42
CA ALA A 24 1.27 2.93 6.03
C ALA A 24 1.73 2.12 7.26
N GLY A 25 2.50 2.74 8.15
CA GLY A 25 2.95 2.11 9.40
C GLY A 25 1.78 1.72 10.32
N TYR A 26 0.73 2.54 10.39
CA TYR A 26 -0.49 2.19 11.12
C TYR A 26 -1.22 0.98 10.52
N VAL A 27 -1.37 0.95 9.19
CA VAL A 27 -1.99 -0.17 8.46
C VAL A 27 -1.18 -1.46 8.63
N ASP A 28 0.14 -1.35 8.66
CA ASP A 28 1.04 -2.45 8.93
C ASP A 28 0.95 -2.97 10.37
N ALA A 29 0.78 -2.08 11.35
CA ALA A 29 0.52 -2.50 12.73
C ALA A 29 -0.80 -3.29 12.84
N LEU A 30 -1.85 -2.84 12.13
CA LEU A 30 -3.10 -3.60 12.03
C LEU A 30 -2.90 -4.95 11.34
N GLY A 31 -2.16 -4.98 10.23
CA GLY A 31 -1.82 -6.21 9.51
C GLY A 31 -1.10 -7.19 10.42
N PHE A 32 -0.11 -6.71 11.18
CA PHE A 32 0.65 -7.53 12.10
C PHE A 32 -0.23 -8.16 13.19
N VAL A 33 -1.10 -7.36 13.81
CA VAL A 33 -2.00 -7.80 14.89
C VAL A 33 -3.08 -8.77 14.39
N TYR A 34 -3.75 -8.44 13.28
CA TYR A 34 -4.94 -9.17 12.85
C TYR A 34 -4.66 -10.31 11.84
N LEU A 35 -3.60 -10.19 11.04
CA LEU A 35 -3.21 -11.15 10.01
C LEU A 35 -2.03 -12.04 10.44
N GLY A 36 -1.64 -12.00 11.72
CA GLY A 36 -0.66 -12.94 12.28
C GLY A 36 0.76 -12.67 11.83
N GLY A 37 1.18 -11.40 11.85
CA GLY A 37 2.56 -11.01 11.59
C GLY A 37 2.86 -10.53 10.16
N LEU A 38 1.83 -10.26 9.35
CA LEU A 38 1.98 -9.83 7.96
C LEU A 38 1.83 -8.31 7.80
N PHE A 39 2.55 -7.74 6.84
CA PHE A 39 2.61 -6.30 6.60
C PHE A 39 1.98 -5.96 5.25
N ALA A 40 0.88 -5.20 5.23
CA ALA A 40 0.16 -4.88 4.01
C ALA A 40 0.91 -3.89 3.11
N SER A 41 1.93 -3.18 3.60
CA SER A 41 2.78 -2.31 2.78
C SER A 41 3.98 -3.06 2.17
N ALA A 42 4.49 -4.11 2.83
CA ALA A 42 5.72 -4.81 2.47
C ALA A 42 5.50 -5.98 1.50
N MET A 43 5.00 -5.68 0.30
CA MET A 43 4.61 -6.68 -0.71
C MET A 43 5.76 -7.60 -1.16
N THR A 44 6.99 -7.08 -1.25
CA THR A 44 8.18 -7.89 -1.57
C THR A 44 8.44 -8.92 -0.47
N GLY A 45 8.35 -8.52 0.80
CA GLY A 45 8.52 -9.43 1.94
C GLY A 45 7.45 -10.53 1.96
N ASN A 46 6.17 -10.15 1.81
CA ASN A 46 5.08 -11.12 1.73
C ASN A 46 5.25 -12.12 0.58
N THR A 47 5.81 -11.70 -0.56
CA THR A 47 6.10 -12.60 -1.68
C THR A 47 7.17 -13.64 -1.32
N THR A 48 8.23 -13.23 -0.60
CA THR A 48 9.24 -14.15 -0.08
C THR A 48 8.65 -15.12 0.95
N HIS A 49 7.82 -14.63 1.86
CA HIS A 49 7.11 -15.46 2.83
C HIS A 49 6.18 -16.47 2.13
N LEU A 50 5.53 -16.07 1.03
CA LEU A 50 4.68 -16.97 0.24
C LEU A 50 5.51 -18.10 -0.36
N ALA A 51 6.64 -17.77 -1.00
CA ALA A 51 7.54 -18.77 -1.56
C ALA A 51 8.02 -19.76 -0.49
N ALA A 52 8.43 -19.26 0.67
CA ALA A 52 8.83 -20.09 1.80
C ALA A 52 7.70 -20.99 2.30
N ALA A 53 6.46 -20.47 2.41
CA ALA A 53 5.29 -21.22 2.85
C ALA A 53 4.90 -22.33 1.85
N LEU A 54 5.02 -22.05 0.55
CA LEU A 54 4.76 -23.03 -0.52
C LEU A 54 5.78 -24.17 -0.48
N VAL A 55 7.08 -23.85 -0.36
CA VAL A 55 8.14 -24.86 -0.27
C VAL A 55 8.03 -25.66 1.03
N GLY A 56 7.68 -25.00 2.15
CA GLY A 56 7.49 -25.63 3.45
C GLY A 56 6.18 -26.40 3.61
N GLY A 57 5.28 -26.39 2.60
CA GLY A 57 3.97 -27.06 2.67
C GLY A 57 3.00 -26.45 3.69
N ILE A 58 3.18 -25.19 4.09
CA ILE A 58 2.35 -24.48 5.08
C ILE A 58 1.16 -23.82 4.36
N TRP A 59 0.24 -24.66 3.86
CA TRP A 59 -0.85 -24.23 2.99
C TRP A 59 -1.75 -23.12 3.56
N PRO A 60 -2.18 -23.13 4.84
CA PRO A 60 -3.03 -22.07 5.38
C PRO A 60 -2.36 -20.68 5.33
N HIS A 61 -1.06 -20.63 5.60
CA HIS A 61 -0.29 -19.40 5.56
C HIS A 61 -0.06 -18.93 4.11
N ALA A 62 0.21 -19.88 3.20
CA ALA A 62 0.34 -19.60 1.77
C ALA A 62 -0.95 -19.00 1.19
N PHE A 63 -2.13 -19.54 1.51
CA PHE A 63 -3.40 -18.99 1.04
C PHE A 63 -3.68 -17.58 1.58
N MET A 64 -3.32 -17.31 2.84
CA MET A 64 -3.46 -15.98 3.43
C MET A 64 -2.59 -14.95 2.70
N LEU A 65 -1.32 -15.30 2.45
CA LEU A 65 -0.39 -14.47 1.68
C LEU A 65 -0.83 -14.27 0.23
N LEU A 66 -1.34 -15.32 -0.41
CA LEU A 66 -1.90 -15.24 -1.75
C LEU A 66 -3.13 -14.31 -1.80
N GLY A 67 -3.98 -14.34 -0.77
CA GLY A 67 -5.12 -13.43 -0.66
C GLY A 67 -4.72 -11.97 -0.50
N ILE A 68 -3.68 -11.69 0.30
CA ILE A 68 -3.10 -10.35 0.47
C ILE A 68 -2.52 -9.84 -0.85
N LEU A 69 -1.63 -10.63 -1.47
CA LEU A 69 -0.98 -10.27 -2.73
C LEU A 69 -1.99 -10.14 -3.87
N GLY A 70 -2.95 -11.05 -3.95
CA GLY A 70 -4.01 -11.05 -4.94
C GLY A 70 -4.91 -9.82 -4.82
N THR A 71 -5.33 -9.49 -3.59
CA THR A 71 -6.16 -8.30 -3.35
C THR A 71 -5.39 -7.03 -3.68
N PHE A 72 -4.14 -6.91 -3.22
CA PHE A 72 -3.29 -5.78 -3.55
C PHE A 72 -3.15 -5.61 -5.07
N PHE A 73 -2.84 -6.70 -5.79
CA PHE A 73 -2.65 -6.67 -7.23
C PHE A 73 -3.92 -6.25 -8.00
N VAL A 74 -5.06 -6.86 -7.67
CA VAL A 74 -6.34 -6.56 -8.32
C VAL A 74 -6.74 -5.10 -8.07
N VAL A 75 -6.64 -4.63 -6.82
CA VAL A 75 -7.01 -3.26 -6.48
C VAL A 75 -6.02 -2.25 -7.07
N ALA A 76 -4.72 -2.55 -7.11
CA ALA A 76 -3.72 -1.71 -7.76
C ALA A 76 -4.04 -1.56 -9.24
N MET A 77 -4.33 -2.66 -9.95
CA MET A 77 -4.71 -2.61 -11.36
C MET A 77 -5.97 -1.78 -11.59
N LEU A 78 -7.00 -1.95 -10.76
CA LEU A 78 -8.21 -1.13 -10.83
C LEU A 78 -7.94 0.35 -10.55
N ALA A 79 -7.10 0.65 -9.56
CA ALA A 79 -6.71 2.01 -9.22
C ALA A 79 -5.92 2.68 -10.35
N THR A 80 -4.97 1.97 -10.98
CA THR A 80 -4.23 2.47 -12.15
C THR A 80 -5.18 2.80 -13.30
N LEU A 81 -6.15 1.93 -13.60
CA LEU A 81 -7.16 2.17 -14.63
C LEU A 81 -8.05 3.37 -14.28
N ALA A 82 -8.49 3.48 -13.03
CA ALA A 82 -9.31 4.59 -12.57
C ALA A 82 -8.56 5.93 -12.66
N ARG A 83 -7.24 5.95 -12.42
CA ARG A 83 -6.39 7.14 -12.57
C ARG A 83 -6.33 7.67 -14.00
N LEU A 84 -6.62 6.86 -15.01
CA LEU A 84 -6.75 7.36 -16.39
C LEU A 84 -7.93 8.33 -16.55
N ARG A 85 -8.92 8.24 -15.66
CA ARG A 85 -10.15 9.05 -15.71
C ARG A 85 -10.30 10.02 -14.54
N TRP A 86 -9.63 9.75 -13.42
CA TRP A 86 -9.83 10.46 -12.15
C TRP A 86 -8.66 11.38 -11.77
N GLN A 87 -9.01 12.49 -11.11
CA GLN A 87 -8.04 13.42 -10.53
C GLN A 87 -7.38 12.82 -9.27
N ALA A 88 -6.14 13.22 -8.97
CA ALA A 88 -5.40 12.72 -7.81
C ALA A 88 -6.14 12.88 -6.46
N ALA A 89 -7.01 13.88 -6.33
CA ALA A 89 -7.83 14.10 -5.15
C ALA A 89 -8.79 12.92 -4.85
N ILE A 90 -9.28 12.23 -5.90
CA ILE A 90 -10.18 11.09 -5.75
C ILE A 90 -9.43 9.90 -5.14
N GLY A 91 -8.18 9.66 -5.52
CA GLY A 91 -7.35 8.60 -4.93
C GLY A 91 -7.14 8.81 -3.42
N ILE A 92 -6.86 10.04 -3.00
CA ILE A 92 -6.73 10.40 -1.58
C ILE A 92 -8.05 10.21 -0.83
N ALA A 93 -9.19 10.61 -1.44
CA ALA A 93 -10.50 10.39 -0.86
C ALA A 93 -10.80 8.88 -0.70
N CYS A 94 -10.46 8.06 -1.68
CA CYS A 94 -10.58 6.61 -1.61
C CYS A 94 -9.75 6.01 -0.47
N VAL A 95 -8.50 6.47 -0.27
CA VAL A 95 -7.68 6.05 0.88
C VAL A 95 -8.38 6.37 2.20
N GLY A 96 -8.95 7.58 2.34
CA GLY A 96 -9.70 7.98 3.53
C GLY A 96 -10.95 7.12 3.78
N VAL A 97 -11.72 6.82 2.73
CA VAL A 97 -12.89 5.94 2.80
C VAL A 97 -12.50 4.52 3.20
N LEU A 98 -11.46 3.96 2.59
CA LEU A 98 -10.96 2.62 2.91
C LEU A 98 -10.42 2.55 4.35
N LEU A 99 -9.78 3.62 4.84
CA LEU A 99 -9.35 3.70 6.23
C LEU A 99 -10.56 3.70 7.17
N GLY A 100 -11.58 4.50 6.90
CA GLY A 100 -12.82 4.53 7.68
C GLY A 100 -13.53 3.16 7.69
N ALA A 101 -13.62 2.52 6.53
CA ALA A 101 -14.17 1.17 6.40
C ALA A 101 -13.36 0.14 7.21
N THR A 102 -12.03 0.26 7.21
CA THR A 102 -11.14 -0.58 8.04
C THR A 102 -11.45 -0.41 9.52
N GLN A 103 -11.62 0.83 10.01
CA GLN A 103 -11.95 1.07 11.41
C GLN A 103 -13.28 0.43 11.82
N ILE A 104 -14.31 0.57 10.97
CA ILE A 104 -15.62 -0.05 11.21
C ILE A 104 -15.50 -1.58 11.18
N ALA A 105 -14.76 -2.12 10.22
CA ALA A 105 -14.55 -3.56 10.09
C ALA A 105 -13.87 -4.18 11.32
N MET A 106 -12.95 -3.46 11.98
CA MET A 106 -12.27 -3.93 13.19
C MET A 106 -13.23 -4.08 14.39
N LEU A 107 -14.40 -3.45 14.37
CA LEU A 107 -15.43 -3.59 15.41
C LEU A 107 -16.32 -4.82 15.21
N THR A 108 -16.13 -5.56 14.12
CA THR A 108 -16.97 -6.71 13.77
C THR A 108 -16.26 -8.04 14.09
N PRO A 109 -17.01 -9.15 14.30
CA PRO A 109 -16.41 -10.48 14.47
C PRO A 109 -15.60 -10.96 13.26
N TRP A 110 -15.82 -10.35 12.09
CA TRP A 110 -15.18 -10.68 10.82
C TRP A 110 -13.90 -9.87 10.58
N HIS A 111 -13.38 -9.20 11.60
CA HIS A 111 -12.24 -8.28 11.52
C HIS A 111 -11.03 -8.89 10.76
N ARG A 112 -10.74 -10.19 10.95
CA ARG A 112 -9.61 -10.86 10.29
C ARG A 112 -9.83 -10.98 8.77
N THR A 113 -11.00 -11.45 8.35
CA THR A 113 -11.32 -11.61 6.92
C THR A 113 -11.40 -10.26 6.22
N LEU A 114 -11.99 -9.26 6.90
CA LEU A 114 -12.07 -7.91 6.37
C LEU A 114 -10.69 -7.24 6.31
N ALA A 115 -9.82 -7.43 7.31
CA ALA A 115 -8.44 -6.94 7.29
C ALA A 115 -7.65 -7.49 6.10
N LEU A 116 -7.86 -8.77 5.77
CA LEU A 116 -7.19 -9.45 4.65
C LEU A 116 -7.49 -8.78 3.31
N VAL A 117 -8.66 -8.15 3.17
CA VAL A 117 -9.08 -7.46 1.95
C VAL A 117 -8.81 -5.95 2.03
N LEU A 118 -9.23 -5.31 3.12
CA LEU A 118 -9.21 -3.86 3.25
C LEU A 118 -7.80 -3.29 3.41
N LEU A 119 -6.91 -3.93 4.19
CA LEU A 119 -5.56 -3.41 4.41
C LEU A 119 -4.73 -3.44 3.11
N PRO A 120 -4.67 -4.55 2.35
CA PRO A 120 -3.93 -4.58 1.08
C PRO A 120 -4.57 -3.68 0.02
N ALA A 121 -5.91 -3.57 -0.02
CA ALA A 121 -6.61 -2.65 -0.91
C ALA A 121 -6.25 -1.18 -0.62
N LEU A 122 -6.22 -0.79 0.66
CA LEU A 122 -5.85 0.55 1.09
C LEU A 122 -4.42 0.87 0.68
N MET A 123 -3.48 -0.07 0.88
CA MET A 123 -2.09 0.08 0.46
C MET A 123 -1.92 0.14 -1.06
N ALA A 124 -2.71 -0.63 -1.82
CA ALA A 124 -2.71 -0.58 -3.27
C ALA A 124 -3.15 0.80 -3.78
N VAL A 125 -4.28 1.33 -3.29
CA VAL A 125 -4.78 2.66 -3.69
C VAL A 125 -3.82 3.76 -3.27
N GLN A 126 -3.23 3.67 -2.07
CA GLN A 126 -2.24 4.63 -1.59
C GLN A 126 -0.97 4.60 -2.47
N GLY A 127 -0.42 3.40 -2.71
CA GLY A 127 0.77 3.20 -3.53
C GLY A 127 0.58 3.73 -4.96
N GLU A 128 -0.56 3.42 -5.59
CA GLU A 128 -0.88 3.94 -6.91
C GLU A 128 -1.07 5.46 -6.90
N THR A 129 -1.76 6.02 -5.91
CA THR A 129 -1.93 7.48 -5.80
C THR A 129 -0.58 8.19 -5.69
N ILE A 130 0.41 7.56 -5.04
CA ILE A 130 1.77 8.09 -4.81
C ILE A 130 2.77 7.73 -5.93
N ALA A 131 2.47 6.77 -6.80
CA ALA A 131 3.39 6.23 -7.83
C ALA A 131 3.97 7.27 -8.83
N ARG A 132 3.58 8.54 -8.75
CA ARG A 132 4.27 9.65 -9.43
C ARG A 132 4.70 10.71 -8.41
N PHE A 133 5.98 10.72 -8.07
CA PHE A 133 6.67 11.90 -7.54
C PHE A 133 7.41 12.60 -8.69
N SER A 134 7.01 13.83 -9.02
CA SER A 134 7.67 14.66 -10.06
C SER A 134 7.83 14.00 -11.44
N GLY A 135 6.89 13.14 -11.85
CA GLY A 135 6.99 12.46 -13.16
C GLY A 135 8.10 11.41 -13.26
N THR A 136 8.79 11.08 -12.16
CA THR A 136 9.82 10.04 -12.11
C THR A 136 9.34 8.88 -11.23
N ALA A 137 9.42 7.66 -11.77
CA ALA A 137 9.20 6.45 -10.99
C ALA A 137 10.34 6.33 -9.96
N ILE A 138 10.01 6.41 -8.68
CA ILE A 138 10.98 6.10 -7.62
C ILE A 138 11.08 4.58 -7.58
N GLN A 139 12.11 4.03 -8.23
CA GLN A 139 12.49 2.63 -8.05
C GLN A 139 12.95 2.44 -6.59
N THR A 140 12.09 1.87 -5.76
CA THR A 140 12.43 1.41 -4.41
C THR A 140 13.18 0.07 -4.40
N ILE A 141 13.47 -0.48 -5.57
CA ILE A 141 14.37 -1.61 -5.75
C ILE A 141 15.75 -1.04 -6.07
N VAL A 142 16.64 -1.00 -5.08
CA VAL A 142 18.08 -0.86 -5.35
C VAL A 142 18.55 -2.20 -5.91
N ILE A 143 18.40 -2.37 -7.23
CA ILE A 143 19.17 -3.35 -7.97
C ILE A 143 19.95 -2.56 -9.03
N THR A 144 21.22 -2.36 -8.70
CA THR A 144 22.31 -1.95 -9.61
C THR A 144 22.13 -0.63 -10.36
N SER A 145 22.15 0.50 -9.65
CA SER A 145 22.29 1.83 -10.27
C SER A 145 23.72 2.13 -10.79
N ASN A 146 24.65 1.17 -10.92
CA ASN A 146 26.04 1.48 -11.29
C ASN A 146 26.83 0.35 -12.01
N LEU A 147 26.21 -0.47 -12.86
CA LEU A 147 26.93 -1.43 -13.71
C LEU A 147 27.07 -1.03 -15.18
N LEU A 148 26.79 0.24 -15.53
CA LEU A 148 27.06 0.81 -16.84
C LEU A 148 27.62 2.25 -16.73
N LYS A 149 28.71 2.40 -15.98
CA LYS A 149 29.74 3.38 -16.32
C LYS A 149 31.05 2.63 -16.52
#